data_AF-A0A8C5TI65-F1
#
_entry.id   AF-A0A8C5TI65-F1
#
_cell.length_a   1.000
_cell.length_b   1.000
_cell.length_c   1.000
_cell.angle_alpha   90.00
_cell.angle_beta   90.00
_cell.angle_gamma   90.00
#
_symmetry.space_group_name_H-M   'P 1'
#
loop_
_entity.id
_entity.type
_entity.pdbx_description
1 polymer ?
#
loop_
_entity_poly.entity_id
_entity_poly.type
_entity_poly.pdbx_seq_one_letter_code
_entity_poly.pdbx_strand_id
1 'polypeptide(L)'
;MGGRRGEAWLGWGEMGAIEEKSGILGRQAAGEWEMGWEMGKKHLLETPFGVMHAWVSGSPRPGRPALVTFPDVGHTHRTCFSELFGHEEMREIARSFHLVHLEPPGMEEGAPPYPPGYRPSRPPPTPIPLTQNDPE
;
A
#
# COMPACT_ATOMS: atom_id res chain seq x y z
N MET A 1 16.03 -4.46 55.79
CA MET A 1 17.20 -4.76 54.94
C MET A 1 16.66 -5.54 53.74
N GLY A 2 16.33 -4.91 52.62
CA GLY A 2 17.25 -4.43 51.57
C GLY A 2 17.22 -5.47 50.43
N GLY A 3 17.05 -5.19 49.14
CA GLY A 3 16.86 -3.97 48.36
C GLY A 3 17.13 -4.32 46.88
N ARG A 4 16.36 -3.72 45.97
CA ARG A 4 16.67 -3.37 44.56
C ARG A 4 16.81 -4.46 43.46
N ARG A 5 15.93 -4.26 42.45
CA ARG A 5 16.16 -4.16 40.98
C ARG A 5 16.36 -5.43 40.15
N GLY A 6 15.71 -5.44 38.99
CA GLY A 6 16.33 -5.96 37.76
C GLY A 6 15.38 -6.74 36.85
N GLU A 7 14.91 -6.08 35.81
CA GLU A 7 14.25 -6.65 34.64
C GLU A 7 15.18 -7.59 33.84
N ALA A 8 14.61 -8.56 33.13
CA ALA A 8 15.26 -9.21 32.00
C ALA A 8 14.20 -9.69 30.99
N TRP A 9 13.66 -8.73 30.23
CA TRP A 9 13.15 -8.99 28.89
C TRP A 9 14.36 -8.98 27.95
N LEU A 10 14.73 -10.13 27.39
CA LEU A 10 15.76 -10.22 26.37
C LEU A 10 15.16 -10.91 25.15
N GLY A 11 15.16 -10.21 24.01
CA GLY A 11 14.96 -10.88 22.72
C GLY A 11 14.25 -10.15 21.60
N TRP A 12 14.09 -8.82 21.63
CA TRP A 12 13.72 -8.04 20.44
C TRP A 12 14.50 -6.73 20.44
N GLY A 13 15.74 -6.78 20.01
CA GLY A 13 16.63 -5.63 19.92
C GLY A 13 17.76 -5.91 18.94
N GLU A 14 17.45 -5.92 17.65
CA GLU A 14 18.38 -5.65 16.55
C GLU A 14 17.61 -5.65 15.21
N MET A 15 16.99 -4.52 14.88
CA MET A 15 16.75 -4.13 13.50
C MET A 15 17.39 -2.75 13.38
N GLY A 16 18.51 -2.73 12.66
CA GLY A 16 19.48 -1.63 12.64
C GLY A 16 18.86 -0.27 12.33
N ALA A 17 19.33 0.73 13.06
CA ALA A 17 19.22 2.12 12.66
C ALA A 17 19.83 2.27 11.26
N ILE A 18 19.07 2.87 10.36
CA ILE A 18 19.48 3.13 8.98
C ILE A 18 20.45 4.31 9.04
N GLU A 19 21.72 4.06 8.71
CA GLU A 19 22.78 5.08 8.69
C GLU A 19 22.54 6.05 7.52
N GLU A 20 22.40 7.34 7.87
CA GLU A 20 22.26 8.46 6.95
C GLU A 20 23.64 8.86 6.40
N LYS A 21 23.83 8.80 5.07
CA LYS A 21 24.94 9.50 4.39
C LYS A 21 24.37 10.42 3.32
N SER A 22 24.36 11.71 3.64
CA SER A 22 24.03 12.77 2.71
C SER A 22 25.13 12.91 1.65
N GLY A 23 24.71 13.01 0.39
CA GLY A 23 25.55 13.33 -0.76
C GLY A 23 24.83 14.34 -1.62
N ILE A 24 25.29 15.59 -1.55
CA ILE A 24 24.74 16.76 -2.23
C ILE A 24 24.98 16.65 -3.74
N LEU A 25 23.91 16.67 -4.55
CA LEU A 25 24.01 17.12 -5.95
C LEU A 25 22.74 17.83 -6.40
N GLY A 26 22.91 19.09 -6.81
CA GLY A 26 22.13 19.77 -7.86
C GLY A 26 20.65 20.03 -7.59
N ARG A 27 20.34 21.18 -6.98
CA ARG A 27 19.01 21.79 -7.12
C ARG A 27 18.80 22.26 -8.56
N GLN A 28 17.87 21.65 -9.26
CA GLN A 28 17.20 22.26 -10.41
C GLN A 28 15.69 22.10 -10.20
N ALA A 29 14.99 23.24 -10.26
CA ALA A 29 13.59 23.38 -9.93
C ALA A 29 12.71 22.56 -10.89
N ALA A 30 12.28 21.38 -10.45
CA ALA A 30 10.99 20.83 -10.86
C ALA A 30 9.94 21.49 -9.97
N GLY A 31 8.87 22.02 -10.57
CA GLY A 31 7.78 22.68 -9.87
C GLY A 31 7.14 21.79 -8.81
N GLU A 32 6.27 22.39 -8.01
CA GLU A 32 5.46 21.82 -6.91
C GLU A 32 4.56 20.64 -7.33
N TRP A 33 5.17 19.57 -7.79
CA TRP A 33 4.59 18.27 -8.11
C TRP A 33 5.38 17.26 -7.25
N GLU A 34 4.71 16.25 -6.68
CA GLU A 34 5.26 15.19 -5.79
C GLU A 34 5.18 15.37 -4.26
N MET A 35 4.52 16.38 -3.73
CA MET A 35 4.39 16.49 -2.26
C MET A 35 3.19 15.72 -1.69
N GLY A 36 3.39 14.42 -1.43
CA GLY A 36 2.67 13.71 -0.35
C GLY A 36 2.19 12.28 -0.58
N TRP A 37 2.24 11.76 -1.82
CA TRP A 37 1.57 10.49 -2.18
C TRP A 37 2.54 9.35 -2.57
N GLU A 38 3.80 9.68 -2.88
CA GLU A 38 4.85 8.71 -3.26
C GLU A 38 5.75 8.27 -2.11
N MET A 39 5.51 8.75 -0.88
CA MET A 39 6.27 8.33 0.30
C MET A 39 5.89 6.93 0.80
N GLY A 40 5.00 6.24 0.09
CA GLY A 40 4.65 4.87 0.38
C GLY A 40 5.78 3.93 -0.02
N LYS A 41 6.10 2.96 0.83
CA LYS A 41 7.02 1.89 0.45
C LYS A 41 6.33 0.97 -0.55
N LYS A 42 7.00 0.65 -1.66
CA LYS A 42 6.52 -0.38 -2.59
C LYS A 42 6.71 -1.78 -1.98
N HIS A 43 5.67 -2.60 -2.07
CA HIS A 43 5.64 -3.98 -1.63
C HIS A 43 5.17 -4.89 -2.77
N LEU A 44 5.79 -6.08 -2.87
CA LEU A 44 5.34 -7.17 -3.73
C LEU A 44 4.50 -8.11 -2.88
N LEU A 45 3.25 -8.33 -3.29
CA LEU A 45 2.32 -9.22 -2.61
C LEU A 45 2.18 -10.50 -3.42
N GLU A 46 2.72 -11.59 -2.90
CA GLU A 46 2.50 -12.92 -3.49
C GLU A 46 1.07 -13.38 -3.17
N THR A 47 0.32 -13.71 -4.22
CA THR A 47 -1.01 -14.29 -4.11
C THR A 47 -1.04 -15.63 -4.84
N PRO A 48 -2.03 -16.50 -4.58
CA PRO A 48 -2.22 -17.71 -5.36
C PRO A 48 -2.39 -17.45 -6.87
N PHE A 49 -2.74 -16.22 -7.26
CA PHE A 49 -3.01 -15.78 -8.64
C PHE A 49 -1.87 -15.01 -9.30
N GLY A 50 -0.71 -14.93 -8.64
CA GLY A 50 0.45 -14.17 -9.11
C GLY A 50 0.82 -13.04 -8.14
N VAL A 51 1.77 -12.21 -8.58
CA VAL A 51 2.27 -11.08 -7.81
C VAL A 51 1.43 -9.84 -8.05
N MET A 52 1.13 -9.10 -7.00
CA MET A 52 0.46 -7.81 -7.05
C MET A 52 1.34 -6.75 -6.40
N HIS A 53 1.40 -5.54 -6.96
CA HIS A 53 2.13 -4.44 -6.33
C HIS A 53 1.23 -3.67 -5.37
N ALA A 54 1.82 -3.18 -4.29
CA ALA A 54 1.15 -2.30 -3.35
C ALA A 54 2.07 -1.16 -2.92
N TRP A 55 1.51 0.02 -2.77
CA TRP A 55 2.17 1.18 -2.18
C TRP A 55 1.58 1.43 -0.80
N VAL A 56 2.43 1.33 0.22
CA VAL A 56 1.99 1.34 1.61
C VAL A 56 2.53 2.58 2.32
N SER A 57 1.65 3.41 2.85
CA SER A 57 2.02 4.63 3.57
C SER A 57 1.32 4.73 4.94
N GLY A 58 1.90 5.56 5.81
CA GLY A 58 1.49 5.66 7.21
C GLY A 58 1.87 4.41 8.04
N SER A 59 1.55 4.45 9.33
CA SER A 59 1.89 3.37 10.27
C SER A 59 0.64 2.61 10.70
N PRO A 60 0.68 1.25 10.74
CA PRO A 60 -0.39 0.46 11.34
C PRO A 60 -0.63 0.89 12.79
N ARG A 61 -1.90 1.08 13.17
CA ARG A 61 -2.29 1.39 14.55
C ARG A 61 -3.23 0.30 15.08
N PRO A 62 -3.02 -0.21 16.31
CA PRO A 62 -3.93 -1.19 16.90
C PRO A 62 -5.37 -0.68 16.91
N GLY A 63 -6.32 -1.54 16.53
CA GLY A 63 -7.75 -1.22 16.51
C GLY A 63 -8.20 -0.30 15.38
N ARG A 64 -7.30 0.10 14.46
CA ARG A 64 -7.64 0.92 13.30
C ARG A 64 -7.48 0.14 11.99
N PRO A 65 -8.53 0.05 11.15
CA PRO A 65 -8.41 -0.62 9.85
C PRO A 65 -7.52 0.17 8.90
N ALA A 66 -6.94 -0.55 7.93
CA ALA A 66 -6.29 0.09 6.79
C ALA A 66 -7.34 0.65 5.81
N LEU A 67 -7.02 1.78 5.19
CA LEU A 67 -7.74 2.26 4.02
C LEU A 67 -7.07 1.63 2.79
N VAL A 68 -7.81 0.79 2.07
CA VAL A 68 -7.30 0.06 0.90
C VAL A 68 -7.97 0.62 -0.35
N THR A 69 -7.19 0.90 -1.39
CA THR A 69 -7.71 1.41 -2.66
C THR A 69 -7.38 0.43 -3.77
N PHE A 70 -8.37 0.16 -4.62
CA PHE A 70 -8.21 -0.67 -5.81
C PHE A 70 -8.71 0.13 -7.02
N PRO A 71 -7.85 0.44 -8.00
CA PRO A 71 -8.20 1.30 -9.12
C PRO A 71 -9.12 0.59 -10.12
N ASP A 72 -9.85 1.40 -10.90
CA ASP A 72 -10.68 0.91 -11.99
C ASP A 72 -9.84 0.48 -13.20
N VAL A 73 -10.46 -0.23 -14.14
CA VAL A 73 -9.85 -0.72 -15.38
C VAL A 73 -9.30 0.45 -16.19
N GLY A 74 -8.07 0.31 -16.68
CA GLY A 74 -7.39 1.35 -17.47
C GLY A 74 -6.77 2.46 -16.61
N HIS A 75 -6.85 2.36 -15.28
CA HIS A 75 -6.22 3.29 -14.37
C HIS A 75 -5.16 2.61 -13.48
N THR A 76 -4.16 3.40 -13.08
CA THR A 76 -3.25 3.05 -11.99
C THR A 76 -3.79 3.61 -10.68
N HIS A 77 -3.17 3.27 -9.56
CA HIS A 77 -3.53 3.89 -8.28
C HIS A 77 -3.39 5.43 -8.31
N ARG A 78 -2.44 5.97 -9.09
CA ARG A 78 -2.23 7.40 -9.25
C ARG A 78 -3.32 8.03 -10.10
N THR A 79 -3.59 7.48 -11.28
CA THR A 79 -4.59 8.08 -12.17
C THR A 79 -6.02 7.92 -11.68
N CYS A 80 -6.28 6.95 -10.80
CA CYS A 80 -7.60 6.75 -10.20
C CYS A 80 -7.84 7.61 -8.95
N PHE A 81 -6.83 7.77 -8.09
CA PHE A 81 -7.06 8.32 -6.75
C PHE A 81 -6.28 9.60 -6.40
N SER A 82 -5.35 10.07 -7.26
CA SER A 82 -4.54 11.26 -6.94
C SER A 82 -5.37 12.50 -6.63
N GLU A 83 -6.48 12.72 -7.34
CA GLU A 83 -7.38 13.86 -7.11
C GLU A 83 -8.12 13.76 -5.78
N LEU A 84 -8.73 12.60 -5.51
CA LEU A 84 -9.48 12.35 -4.27
C LEU A 84 -8.62 12.64 -3.04
N PHE A 85 -7.39 12.19 -3.10
CA PHE A 85 -6.46 12.21 -2.00
C PHE A 85 -5.65 13.51 -1.94
N GLY A 86 -5.37 14.13 -3.09
CA GLY A 86 -4.80 15.47 -3.18
C GLY A 86 -5.71 16.54 -2.57
N HIS A 87 -7.01 16.28 -2.46
CA HIS A 87 -7.97 17.17 -1.81
C HIS A 87 -7.64 17.38 -0.32
N GLU A 88 -7.66 18.63 0.16
CA GLU A 88 -7.20 19.01 1.49
C GLU A 88 -7.90 18.23 2.61
N GLU A 89 -9.23 18.14 2.55
CA GLU A 89 -10.04 17.43 3.54
C GLU A 89 -9.72 15.93 3.58
N MET A 90 -9.66 15.30 2.42
CA MET A 90 -9.36 13.87 2.32
C MET A 90 -7.94 13.56 2.74
N ARG A 91 -6.99 14.48 2.50
CA ARG A 91 -5.61 14.33 2.96
C ARG A 91 -5.52 14.31 4.48
N GLU A 92 -6.28 15.14 5.19
CA GLU A 92 -6.34 15.12 6.65
C GLU A 92 -6.94 13.81 7.18
N ILE A 93 -8.03 13.36 6.55
CA ILE A 93 -8.67 12.08 6.88
C ILE A 93 -7.69 10.92 6.64
N ALA A 94 -7.07 10.85 5.46
CA ALA A 94 -6.18 9.77 5.04
C ALA A 94 -4.93 9.63 5.92
N ARG A 95 -4.33 10.73 6.38
CA ARG A 95 -3.17 10.72 7.31
C ARG A 95 -3.41 9.93 8.59
N SER A 96 -4.67 9.80 8.97
CA SER A 96 -5.03 9.13 10.18
C SER A 96 -5.05 7.59 9.99
N PHE A 97 -5.16 7.10 8.76
CA PHE A 97 -5.20 5.68 8.41
C PHE A 97 -3.82 5.13 8.02
N HIS A 98 -3.69 3.81 8.08
CA HIS A 98 -2.67 3.08 7.33
C HIS A 98 -3.20 2.89 5.91
N LEU A 99 -2.53 3.45 4.91
CA LEU A 99 -3.04 3.53 3.55
C LEU A 99 -2.32 2.51 2.67
N VAL A 100 -3.09 1.74 1.91
CA VAL A 100 -2.59 0.70 1.00
C VAL A 100 -3.19 0.91 -0.37
N HIS A 101 -2.39 1.36 -1.32
CA HIS A 101 -2.79 1.45 -2.70
C HIS A 101 -2.38 0.19 -3.44
N LEU A 102 -3.35 -0.58 -3.93
CA LEU A 102 -3.08 -1.76 -4.74
C LEU A 102 -2.93 -1.36 -6.21
N GLU A 103 -2.01 -2.01 -6.90
CA GLU A 103 -1.93 -1.97 -8.35
C GLU A 103 -2.33 -3.35 -8.89
N PRO A 104 -3.38 -3.42 -9.72
CA PRO A 104 -3.79 -4.67 -10.35
C PRO A 104 -2.63 -5.26 -11.16
N PRO A 105 -2.48 -6.60 -11.20
CA PRO A 105 -1.40 -7.25 -11.95
C PRO A 105 -1.40 -6.85 -13.44
N GLY A 106 -0.26 -6.37 -13.93
CA GLY A 106 -0.10 -5.95 -15.33
C GLY A 106 -0.55 -4.51 -15.60
N MET A 107 -0.99 -3.78 -14.58
CA MET A 107 -1.36 -2.36 -14.64
C MET A 107 -0.30 -1.47 -13.99
N GLU A 108 0.75 -2.03 -13.42
CA GLU A 108 1.89 -1.26 -12.92
C GLU A 108 2.64 -0.55 -14.04
N GLU A 109 3.32 0.55 -13.70
CA GLU A 109 4.16 1.26 -14.65
C GLU A 109 5.27 0.36 -15.20
N GLY A 110 5.34 0.25 -16.53
CA GLY A 110 6.31 -0.58 -17.23
C GLY A 110 6.02 -2.08 -17.18
N ALA A 111 4.80 -2.50 -16.82
CA ALA A 111 4.41 -3.90 -16.83
C ALA A 111 4.65 -4.55 -18.22
N PRO A 112 5.31 -5.71 -18.28
CA PRO A 112 5.43 -6.45 -19.54
C PRO A 112 4.05 -6.97 -19.96
N PRO A 113 3.77 -7.07 -21.28
CA PRO A 113 2.54 -7.70 -21.74
C PRO A 113 2.51 -9.16 -21.31
N TYR A 114 1.32 -9.65 -20.94
CA TYR A 114 1.14 -11.05 -20.63
C TYR A 114 1.50 -11.94 -21.85
N PRO A 115 2.11 -13.11 -21.62
CA PRO A 115 2.43 -14.03 -22.71
C PRO A 115 1.14 -14.52 -23.40
N PRO A 116 1.19 -14.87 -24.70
CA PRO A 116 0.05 -15.43 -25.41
C PRO A 116 -0.51 -16.65 -24.68
N GLY A 117 -1.82 -16.67 -24.45
CA GLY A 117 -2.49 -17.77 -23.75
C GLY A 117 -2.36 -17.75 -22.22
N TYR A 118 -1.91 -16.64 -21.63
CA TYR A 118 -1.93 -16.46 -20.17
C TYR A 118 -3.32 -16.75 -19.60
N ARG A 119 -3.35 -17.60 -18.58
CA ARG A 119 -4.54 -17.92 -17.80
C ARG A 119 -4.22 -17.67 -16.33
N PRO A 120 -5.08 -16.96 -15.58
CA PRO A 120 -4.96 -16.91 -14.13
C PRO A 120 -4.89 -18.34 -13.56
N SER A 121 -4.00 -18.55 -12.59
CA SER A 121 -3.68 -19.89 -12.04
C SER A 121 -4.87 -20.64 -11.45
N ARG A 122 -5.97 -19.95 -11.14
CA ARG A 122 -7.20 -20.54 -10.64
C ARG A 122 -8.42 -19.89 -11.32
N PRO A 123 -9.42 -20.70 -11.74
CA PRO A 123 -10.66 -20.19 -12.34
C PRO A 123 -11.40 -19.26 -11.35
N PRO A 124 -12.20 -18.30 -11.85
CA PRO A 124 -13.00 -17.45 -10.98
C PRO A 124 -13.86 -18.33 -10.05
N PRO A 125 -14.03 -17.92 -8.77
CA PRO A 125 -14.98 -18.62 -7.90
C PRO A 125 -16.34 -18.66 -8.59
N THR A 126 -17.02 -19.81 -8.52
CA THR A 126 -18.41 -19.93 -8.99
C THR A 126 -19.23 -18.79 -8.39
N PRO A 127 -20.02 -18.06 -9.20
CA PRO A 127 -20.88 -17.00 -8.68
C PRO A 127 -21.67 -17.51 -7.49
N ILE A 128 -21.57 -16.81 -6.36
CA ILE A 128 -22.46 -17.08 -5.23
C ILE A 128 -23.87 -16.78 -5.75
N PRO A 129 -24.82 -17.73 -5.70
CA PRO A 129 -26.18 -17.44 -6.11
C PRO A 129 -26.65 -16.25 -5.28
N LEU A 130 -27.03 -15.16 -5.94
CA LEU A 130 -27.79 -14.10 -5.28
C LEU A 130 -29.03 -14.79 -4.73
N THR A 131 -29.14 -14.90 -3.42
CA THR A 131 -30.40 -15.29 -2.81
C THR A 131 -31.39 -14.18 -3.19
N GLN A 132 -32.18 -14.39 -4.24
CA GLN A 132 -33.45 -13.69 -4.38
C GLN A 132 -34.20 -14.03 -3.12
N ASN A 133 -34.34 -13.08 -2.19
CA ASN A 133 -35.43 -12.95 -1.23
C ASN A 133 -35.07 -11.86 -0.21
N ASP A 134 -35.45 -10.62 -0.53
CA ASP A 134 -36.07 -9.74 0.47
C ASP A 134 -37.42 -9.34 -0.14
N PRO A 135 -38.57 -9.69 0.49
CA PRO A 135 -39.87 -9.19 0.04
C PRO A 135 -39.98 -7.67 0.29
N GLU A 136 -40.64 -6.98 -0.64
CA GLU A 136 -40.91 -5.51 -0.63
C GLU A 136 -41.50 -4.98 0.68
#